data_AF-A0A9X7UEX2-F1
#
_entry.id   AF-A0A9X7UEX2-F1
#
_cell.length_a   1.000
_cell.length_b   1.000
_cell.length_c   1.000
_cell.angle_alpha   90.00
_cell.angle_beta   90.00
_cell.angle_gamma   90.00
#
_symmetry.space_group_name_H-M   'P 1'
#
loop_
_entity.id
_entity.type
_entity.pdbx_description
1 polymer ?
#
loop_
_entity_poly.entity_id
_entity_poly.type
_entity_poly.pdbx_seq_one_letter_code
_entity_poly.pdbx_strand_id
1 'polypeptide(L)'
;MAPDTRTILAFLLHDLQQDARSRSRRSWDRRKAFMAAYWAAVATYIGHILRALGGTRADRRRKPLLVRQAGFPDLPARDWAEASRCYGERRDRTGLGATEFPEGEIIIGDTVFARISYNGRIWLAGPWRPGDKPLYDNRSAISGPQ
;
A
#
# COMPACT_ATOMS: atom_id res chain seq x y z
N MET A 1 3.78 -7.50 -21.56
CA MET A 1 4.08 -7.37 -20.10
C MET A 1 3.79 -8.70 -19.46
N ALA A 2 4.64 -9.17 -18.56
CA ALA A 2 4.32 -10.31 -17.69
C ALA A 2 3.06 -9.96 -16.83
N PRO A 3 2.19 -10.94 -16.54
CA PRO A 3 0.97 -10.72 -15.76
C PRO A 3 1.24 -10.09 -14.38
N ASP A 4 2.40 -10.38 -13.78
CA ASP A 4 2.84 -9.77 -12.51
C ASP A 4 3.12 -8.27 -12.66
N THR A 5 3.80 -7.85 -13.72
CA THR A 5 4.13 -6.44 -13.94
C THR A 5 2.87 -5.59 -14.08
N ARG A 6 1.85 -6.11 -14.78
CA ARG A 6 0.57 -5.42 -14.94
C ARG A 6 -0.15 -5.26 -13.61
N THR A 7 -0.10 -6.29 -12.76
CA THR A 7 -0.70 -6.30 -11.42
C THR A 7 0.00 -5.32 -10.49
N ILE A 8 1.34 -5.35 -10.46
CA ILE A 8 2.17 -4.40 -9.69
C ILE A 8 1.90 -2.98 -10.14
N LEU A 9 1.93 -2.72 -11.45
CA LEU A 9 1.68 -1.39 -12.00
C LEU A 9 0.26 -0.90 -11.67
N ALA A 10 -0.75 -1.75 -11.82
CA ALA A 10 -2.13 -1.40 -11.49
C ALA A 10 -2.29 -1.07 -9.99
N PHE A 11 -1.65 -1.84 -9.12
CA PHE A 11 -1.65 -1.58 -7.69
C PHE A 11 -1.00 -0.22 -7.35
N LEU A 12 0.21 0.04 -7.86
CA LEU A 12 0.94 1.29 -7.61
C LEU A 12 0.23 2.52 -8.18
N LEU A 13 -0.36 2.40 -9.37
CA LEU A 13 -1.18 3.46 -9.96
C LEU A 13 -2.43 3.71 -9.13
N HIS A 14 -3.10 2.67 -8.64
CA HIS A 14 -4.24 2.87 -7.76
C HIS A 14 -3.86 3.60 -6.47
N ASP A 15 -2.74 3.22 -5.84
CA ASP A 15 -2.21 3.90 -4.65
C ASP A 15 -1.90 5.38 -4.93
N LEU A 16 -1.19 5.67 -6.02
CA LEU A 16 -0.90 7.03 -6.46
C LEU A 16 -2.16 7.85 -6.76
N GLN A 17 -3.20 7.22 -7.33
CA GLN A 17 -4.49 7.88 -7.56
C GLN A 17 -5.13 8.33 -6.24
N GLN A 18 -5.07 7.51 -5.18
CA GLN A 18 -5.64 7.87 -3.88
C GLN A 18 -4.84 9.00 -3.21
N ASP A 19 -3.51 8.98 -3.28
CA ASP A 19 -2.67 10.09 -2.81
C ASP A 19 -3.00 11.40 -3.56
N ALA A 20 -3.09 11.34 -4.89
CA ALA A 20 -3.45 12.50 -5.71
C ALA A 20 -4.84 13.07 -5.33
N ARG A 21 -5.85 12.21 -5.13
CA ARG A 21 -7.18 12.65 -4.64
C ARG A 21 -7.09 13.33 -3.27
N SER A 22 -6.30 12.75 -2.36
CA SER A 22 -6.11 13.28 -1.01
C SER A 22 -5.42 14.65 -1.04
N ARG A 23 -4.40 14.82 -1.88
CA ARG A 23 -3.71 16.10 -2.09
C ARG A 23 -4.59 17.14 -2.76
N SER A 24 -5.44 16.73 -3.70
CA SER A 24 -6.46 17.62 -4.30
C SER A 24 -7.40 18.15 -3.23
N ARG A 25 -7.97 17.25 -2.41
CA ARG A 25 -8.86 17.64 -1.30
C ARG A 25 -8.19 18.57 -0.31
N ARG A 26 -6.99 18.24 0.15
CA ARG A 26 -6.21 19.09 1.07
C ARG A 26 -5.91 20.46 0.46
N SER A 27 -5.69 20.53 -0.86
CA SER A 27 -5.44 21.79 -1.56
C SER A 27 -6.72 22.64 -1.64
N TRP A 28 -7.88 22.00 -1.85
CA TRP A 28 -9.18 22.69 -1.74
C TRP A 28 -9.40 23.25 -0.34
N ASP A 29 -9.18 22.45 0.69
CA ASP A 29 -9.37 22.87 2.09
C ASP A 29 -8.45 24.05 2.45
N ARG A 30 -7.24 24.10 1.86
CA ARG A 30 -6.27 25.19 2.02
C ARG A 30 -6.46 26.35 1.02
N ARG A 31 -7.58 26.39 0.28
CA ARG A 31 -7.90 27.42 -0.72
C ARG A 31 -6.85 27.59 -1.83
N LYS A 32 -6.16 26.50 -2.19
CA LYS A 32 -5.16 26.46 -3.27
C LYS A 32 -5.77 25.86 -4.55
N ALA A 33 -6.66 26.61 -5.20
CA ALA A 33 -7.48 26.13 -6.32
C ALA A 33 -6.66 25.51 -7.47
N PHE A 34 -5.59 26.16 -7.91
CA PHE A 34 -4.73 25.64 -9.00
C PHE A 34 -4.11 24.29 -8.65
N MET A 35 -3.56 24.14 -7.44
CA MET A 35 -2.99 22.87 -6.99
C MET A 35 -4.08 21.80 -6.83
N ALA A 36 -5.28 22.19 -6.39
CA ALA A 36 -6.39 21.28 -6.26
C ALA A 36 -6.82 20.71 -7.62
N ALA A 37 -6.92 21.57 -8.64
CA ALA A 37 -7.19 21.17 -10.02
C ALA A 37 -6.07 20.31 -10.62
N TYR A 38 -4.80 20.67 -10.39
CA TYR A 38 -3.65 19.87 -10.82
C TYR A 38 -3.72 18.43 -10.28
N TRP A 39 -3.88 18.27 -8.96
CA TRP A 39 -3.94 16.94 -8.35
C TRP A 39 -5.20 16.16 -8.77
N ALA A 40 -6.32 16.84 -9.04
CA ALA A 40 -7.52 16.21 -9.60
C ALA A 40 -7.30 15.68 -11.02
N ALA A 41 -6.58 16.44 -11.86
CA ALA A 41 -6.20 16.01 -13.20
C ALA A 41 -5.29 14.79 -13.16
N VAL A 42 -4.26 14.80 -12.29
CA VAL A 42 -3.38 13.64 -12.06
C VAL A 42 -4.20 12.39 -11.69
N ALA A 43 -5.09 12.49 -10.70
CA ALA A 43 -5.93 11.36 -10.29
C ALA A 43 -6.81 10.83 -11.44
N THR A 44 -7.30 11.73 -12.30
CA THR A 44 -8.12 11.40 -13.47
C THR A 44 -7.32 10.62 -14.51
N TYR A 45 -6.14 11.13 -14.91
CA TYR A 45 -5.28 10.46 -15.88
C TYR A 45 -4.83 9.09 -15.42
N ILE A 46 -4.48 8.94 -14.14
CA ILE A 46 -4.17 7.62 -13.57
C ILE A 46 -5.36 6.67 -13.70
N GLY A 47 -6.60 7.15 -13.51
CA GLY A 47 -7.80 6.36 -13.70
C GLY A 47 -7.99 5.88 -15.14
N HIS A 48 -7.65 6.72 -16.11
CA HIS A 48 -7.65 6.34 -17.52
C HIS A 48 -6.60 5.28 -17.83
N ILE A 49 -5.38 5.44 -17.30
CA ILE A 49 -4.30 4.45 -17.46
C ILE A 49 -4.73 3.11 -16.84
N LEU A 50 -5.28 3.10 -15.63
CA LEU A 50 -5.80 1.89 -14.98
C LEU A 50 -6.88 1.19 -15.81
N ARG A 51 -7.77 1.95 -16.46
CA ARG A 51 -8.79 1.40 -17.35
C ARG A 51 -8.18 0.79 -18.61
N ALA A 52 -7.16 1.42 -19.18
CA ALA A 52 -6.37 0.86 -20.29
C ALA A 52 -5.59 -0.40 -19.88
N LEU A 53 -5.17 -0.48 -18.62
CA LEU A 53 -4.62 -1.68 -17.99
C LEU A 53 -5.68 -2.76 -17.69
N GLY A 54 -6.90 -2.65 -18.21
CA GLY A 54 -7.87 -3.76 -18.20
C GLY A 54 -8.62 -3.94 -16.89
N GLY A 55 -8.62 -2.92 -16.02
CA GLY A 55 -9.44 -2.90 -14.82
C GLY A 55 -10.93 -2.93 -15.16
N THR A 56 -11.51 -4.12 -15.22
CA THR A 56 -12.96 -4.31 -15.15
C THR A 56 -13.40 -4.14 -13.69
N ARG A 57 -14.69 -3.81 -13.48
CA ARG A 57 -15.28 -3.52 -12.16
C ARG A 57 -15.11 -4.67 -11.15
N ALA A 58 -14.83 -5.89 -11.63
CA ALA A 58 -14.54 -7.09 -10.82
C ALA A 58 -13.20 -7.00 -10.05
N ASP A 59 -12.24 -6.20 -10.51
CA ASP A 59 -10.89 -6.13 -9.93
C ASP A 59 -10.87 -5.41 -8.57
N ARG A 60 -11.89 -4.59 -8.26
CA ARG A 60 -11.98 -3.83 -7.00
C ARG A 60 -12.15 -4.69 -5.74
N ARG A 61 -12.62 -5.93 -5.87
CA ARG A 61 -12.71 -6.89 -4.76
C ARG A 61 -11.47 -7.76 -4.61
N ARG A 62 -10.49 -7.66 -5.52
CA ARG A 62 -9.25 -8.40 -5.38
C ARG A 62 -8.47 -7.91 -4.17
N LYS A 63 -7.78 -8.86 -3.56
CA LYS A 63 -6.75 -8.63 -2.55
C LYS A 63 -5.41 -8.87 -3.24
N PRO A 64 -4.86 -7.85 -3.93
CA PRO A 64 -3.69 -8.02 -4.79
C PRO A 64 -2.40 -8.20 -3.99
N LEU A 65 -2.43 -7.91 -2.69
CA LEU A 65 -1.30 -8.09 -1.78
C LEU A 65 -1.45 -9.43 -1.06
N LEU A 66 -0.36 -10.16 -0.95
CA LEU A 66 -0.25 -11.35 -0.10
C LEU A 66 0.82 -11.10 0.94
N VAL A 67 0.46 -11.15 2.23
CA VAL A 67 1.41 -11.09 3.33
C VAL A 67 1.87 -12.52 3.64
N ARG A 68 3.12 -12.81 3.30
CA ARG A 68 3.79 -14.09 3.57
C ARG A 68 4.65 -13.96 4.81
N GLN A 69 4.64 -14.99 5.64
CA GLN A 69 5.41 -15.00 6.88
C GLN A 69 5.71 -16.44 7.30
N ALA A 70 6.97 -16.73 7.63
CA ALA A 70 7.39 -18.07 8.04
C ALA A 70 6.59 -18.56 9.26
N GLY A 71 6.08 -19.79 9.22
CA GLY A 71 5.31 -20.39 10.30
C GLY A 71 3.84 -19.95 10.39
N PHE A 72 3.36 -19.14 9.46
CA PHE A 72 1.97 -18.67 9.43
C PHE A 72 1.33 -18.84 8.05
N PRO A 73 -0.01 -18.98 7.95
CA PRO A 73 -0.68 -18.99 6.66
C PRO A 73 -0.55 -17.64 5.95
N ASP A 74 -0.54 -17.63 4.63
CA ASP A 74 -0.51 -16.39 3.86
C ASP A 74 -1.80 -15.56 4.08
N LEU A 75 -1.67 -14.24 4.24
CA LEU A 75 -2.82 -13.33 4.45
C LEU A 75 -3.06 -12.45 3.23
N PRO A 76 -4.22 -12.54 2.57
CA PRO A 76 -4.54 -11.65 1.47
C PRO A 76 -5.01 -10.28 2.00
N ALA A 77 -4.50 -9.21 1.39
CA ALA A 77 -4.84 -7.82 1.71
C ALA A 77 -5.15 -6.98 0.46
N ARG A 78 -6.07 -6.03 0.60
CA ARG A 78 -6.51 -5.13 -0.48
C ARG A 78 -5.54 -3.97 -0.73
N ASP A 79 -4.91 -3.48 0.33
CA ASP A 79 -4.07 -2.28 0.37
C ASP A 79 -3.07 -2.38 1.52
N TRP A 80 -2.15 -1.41 1.56
CA TRP A 80 -1.12 -1.32 2.59
C TRP A 80 -1.68 -1.30 4.02
N ALA A 81 -2.82 -0.64 4.23
CA ALA A 81 -3.43 -0.50 5.54
C ALA A 81 -4.01 -1.83 6.04
N GLU A 82 -4.70 -2.59 5.18
CA GLU A 82 -5.14 -3.94 5.50
C GLU A 82 -3.96 -4.90 5.72
N ALA A 83 -2.91 -4.83 4.90
CA ALA A 83 -1.72 -5.67 5.09
C ALA A 83 -1.06 -5.44 6.45
N SER A 84 -0.82 -4.17 6.80
CA SER A 84 -0.26 -3.77 8.10
C SER A 84 -1.15 -4.20 9.27
N ARG A 85 -2.47 -4.00 9.15
CA ARG A 85 -3.44 -4.37 10.20
C ARG A 85 -3.49 -5.88 10.43
N CYS A 86 -3.64 -6.67 9.38
CA CYS A 86 -3.72 -8.13 9.52
C CYS A 86 -2.41 -8.73 10.06
N TYR A 87 -1.26 -8.16 9.69
CA TYR A 87 0.04 -8.50 10.27
C TYR A 87 0.12 -8.14 11.76
N GLY A 88 -0.32 -6.94 12.14
CA GLY A 88 -0.36 -6.48 13.53
C GLY A 88 -1.29 -7.32 14.41
N GLU A 89 -2.50 -7.60 13.94
CA GLU A 89 -3.45 -8.48 14.64
C GLU A 89 -2.89 -9.89 14.86
N ARG A 90 -2.09 -10.40 13.92
CA ARG A 90 -1.40 -11.69 14.09
C ARG A 90 -0.32 -11.61 15.15
N ARG A 91 0.54 -10.59 15.10
CA ARG A 91 1.58 -10.34 16.10
C ARG A 91 0.99 -10.23 17.51
N ASP A 92 -0.09 -9.47 17.65
CA ASP A 92 -0.73 -9.23 18.94
C ASP A 92 -1.38 -10.51 19.51
N ARG A 93 -1.86 -11.39 18.62
CA ARG A 93 -2.39 -12.71 19.02
C ARG A 93 -1.33 -13.72 19.44
N THR A 94 -0.11 -13.63 18.91
CA THR A 94 0.96 -14.59 19.25
C THR A 94 1.68 -14.23 20.54
N GLY A 95 1.67 -12.95 20.93
CA GLY A 95 2.38 -12.47 22.12
C GLY A 95 3.91 -12.52 22.00
N LEU A 96 4.45 -12.82 20.81
CA LEU A 96 5.89 -12.94 20.56
C LEU A 96 6.55 -11.56 20.46
N GLY A 97 7.75 -11.45 21.02
CA GLY A 97 8.56 -10.23 20.92
C GLY A 97 9.18 -10.04 19.52
N ALA A 98 9.82 -8.88 19.30
CA ALA A 98 10.40 -8.52 18.00
C ALA A 98 11.49 -9.47 17.48
N THR A 99 12.17 -10.17 18.39
CA THR A 99 13.24 -11.13 18.05
C THR A 99 12.67 -12.49 17.62
N GLU A 100 11.48 -12.84 18.11
CA GLU A 100 10.86 -14.15 17.90
C GLU A 100 9.75 -14.12 16.84
N PHE A 101 9.14 -12.95 16.62
CA PHE A 101 8.13 -12.78 15.60
C PHE A 101 8.80 -12.61 14.22
N PRO A 102 8.63 -13.57 13.30
CA PRO A 102 9.30 -13.55 12.01
C PRO A 102 8.89 -12.33 11.18
N GLU A 103 9.80 -11.81 10.35
CA GLU A 103 9.48 -10.69 9.47
C GLU A 103 8.43 -11.12 8.42
N GLY A 104 7.54 -10.19 8.06
CA GLY A 104 6.55 -10.40 7.00
C GLY A 104 7.03 -9.85 5.67
N GLU A 105 6.74 -10.56 4.59
CA GLU A 105 6.94 -10.11 3.21
C GLU A 105 5.59 -9.78 2.58
N ILE A 106 5.56 -8.77 1.71
CA ILE A 106 4.40 -8.47 0.86
C ILE A 106 4.74 -8.81 -0.57
N ILE A 107 3.91 -9.67 -1.12
CA ILE A 107 3.99 -10.15 -2.48
C ILE A 107 2.86 -9.52 -3.29
N ILE A 108 3.19 -9.11 -4.52
CA ILE A 108 2.23 -8.59 -5.51
C ILE A 108 2.44 -9.35 -6.82
N GLY A 109 1.41 -10.06 -7.27
CA GLY A 109 1.59 -11.11 -8.28
C GLY A 109 2.53 -12.19 -7.69
N ASP A 110 3.62 -12.49 -8.40
CA ASP A 110 4.66 -13.42 -7.94
C ASP A 110 5.94 -12.74 -7.42
N THR A 111 5.93 -11.42 -7.25
CA THR A 111 7.12 -10.65 -6.83
C THR A 111 7.05 -10.24 -5.36
N VAL A 112 8.09 -10.53 -4.57
CA VAL A 112 8.29 -9.93 -3.25
C VAL A 112 8.59 -8.44 -3.44
N PHE A 113 7.63 -7.59 -3.09
CA PHE A 113 7.69 -6.16 -3.36
C PHE A 113 8.11 -5.34 -2.13
N ALA A 114 7.66 -5.76 -0.95
CA ALA A 114 7.88 -5.02 0.29
C ALA A 114 8.08 -5.97 1.47
N ARG A 115 8.57 -5.43 2.59
CA ARG A 115 8.65 -6.11 3.89
C ARG A 115 7.90 -5.33 4.95
N ILE A 116 7.35 -6.02 5.93
CA ILE A 116 6.62 -5.44 7.06
C ILE A 116 7.47 -5.61 8.31
N SER A 117 7.93 -4.49 8.88
CA SER A 117 8.68 -4.53 10.14
C SER A 117 7.76 -4.84 11.31
N TYR A 118 8.31 -5.33 12.41
CA TYR A 118 7.57 -5.71 13.63
C TYR A 118 6.50 -4.71 14.10
N ASN A 119 6.77 -3.41 13.99
CA ASN A 119 5.83 -2.33 14.36
C ASN A 119 4.68 -2.08 13.35
N GLY A 120 4.61 -2.83 12.26
CA GLY A 120 3.59 -2.73 11.22
C GLY A 120 3.89 -1.70 10.12
N ARG A 121 5.07 -1.09 10.09
CA ARG A 121 5.50 -0.25 8.95
C ARG A 121 5.91 -1.12 7.76
N ILE A 122 5.62 -0.64 6.56
CA ILE A 122 5.91 -1.35 5.32
C ILE A 122 7.04 -0.62 4.60
N TRP A 123 8.08 -1.35 4.24
CA TRP A 123 9.30 -0.86 3.59
C TRP A 123 9.45 -1.53 2.24
N LEU A 124 10.10 -0.86 1.29
CA LEU A 124 10.50 -1.52 0.04
C LEU A 124 11.38 -2.74 0.37
N ALA A 125 11.21 -3.83 -0.36
CA ALA A 125 12.04 -5.01 -0.18
C ALA A 125 13.51 -4.67 -0.51
N GLY A 126 14.44 -5.19 0.30
CA GLY A 126 15.86 -4.92 0.18
C GLY A 126 16.50 -4.36 1.47
N PRO A 127 17.82 -4.12 1.44
CA PRO A 127 18.55 -3.62 2.60
C PRO A 127 18.11 -2.19 2.95
N TRP A 128 17.85 -1.96 4.24
CA TRP A 128 17.54 -0.62 4.74
C TRP A 128 18.73 0.32 4.55
N ARG A 129 18.44 1.56 4.13
CA ARG A 129 19.42 2.64 4.07
C ARG A 129 19.00 3.81 4.94
N PRO A 130 19.95 4.53 5.56
CA PRO A 130 19.65 5.78 6.24
C PRO A 130 18.94 6.76 5.29
N GLY A 131 17.79 7.29 5.70
CA GLY A 131 16.97 8.21 4.90
C GLY A 131 15.83 7.54 4.13
N ASP A 132 15.79 6.20 4.05
CA ASP A 132 14.65 5.49 3.46
C ASP A 132 13.37 5.82 4.23
N LYS A 133 12.29 6.03 3.47
CA LYS A 133 10.94 6.23 4.01
C LYS A 133 10.13 4.94 3.80
N PRO A 134 9.30 4.58 4.78
CA PRO A 134 8.38 3.46 4.59
C PRO A 134 7.42 3.79 3.43
N LEU A 135 7.05 2.77 2.66
CA LEU A 135 5.96 2.84 1.69
C LEU A 135 4.64 3.12 2.41
N TYR A 136 4.50 2.64 3.64
CA TYR A 136 3.36 2.91 4.50
C TYR A 136 3.77 2.97 5.97
N ASP A 137 3.38 4.07 6.64
CA ASP A 137 3.49 4.23 8.10
C ASP A 137 2.10 4.17 8.72
N ASN A 138 1.83 3.07 9.43
CA ASN A 138 0.57 2.84 10.12
C ASN A 138 0.29 3.84 11.24
N ARG A 139 1.32 4.47 11.83
CA ARG A 139 1.13 5.47 12.88
C ARG A 139 0.64 6.79 12.31
N SER A 140 1.21 7.20 11.18
CA SER A 140 0.75 8.39 10.46
C SER A 140 -0.66 8.22 9.88
N ALA A 141 -1.07 6.99 9.58
CA ALA A 141 -2.42 6.69 9.10
C ALA A 141 -3.50 6.75 10.20
N ILE A 142 -3.15 6.43 11.46
CA ILE A 142 -4.05 6.52 12.62
C ILE A 142 -4.24 7.98 13.05
N SER A 143 -3.21 8.81 12.86
CA SER A 143 -3.27 10.26 13.04
C SER A 143 -4.02 10.93 11.87
N GLY A 144 -5.34 10.71 11.78
CA GLY A 144 -6.21 11.59 11.00
C GLY A 144 -6.03 13.06 11.45
N PRO A 145 -6.29 14.05 10.57
CA PRO A 145 -6.08 15.45 10.93
C PRO A 145 -6.95 15.81 12.14
N GLN A 146 -6.31 16.38 13.18
CA GLN A 146 -7.02 17.22 14.14
C GLN A 146 -7.45 18.52 13.44
#